data_AF-A0A450Z8U2-F1
#
_entry.id   AF-A0A450Z8U2-F1
#
_cell.length_a   1.000
_cell.length_b   1.000
_cell.length_c   1.000
_cell.angle_alpha   90.00
_cell.angle_beta   90.00
_cell.angle_gamma   90.00
#
_symmetry.space_group_name_H-M   'P 1'
#
loop_
_entity.id
_entity.type
_entity.pdbx_description
1 polymer ?
#
loop_
_entity_poly.entity_id
_entity_poly.type
_entity_poly.pdbx_seq_one_letter_code
_entity_poly.pdbx_strand_id
1 'polypeptide(L)'
;MSNEYDKHLKAVRKDGLSLKSVPEHLRTKEICKAAVLQNGYALKFVPEHLRTKEICEAAVRQNGYALEFVPKDMCTEAICLAAVLQDGFALKLVPEYLRTKEICEAAVRRKGNALQFVPEHLRTKEICETAVRKNASTLKFVPEHLRTKEICEAAVRKNASALKFVPEHLRNDMIICLSTS
;
A
#
# COMPACT_ATOMS: atom_id res chain seq x y z
N MET A 1 -4.83 -41.03 2.78
CA MET A 1 -5.27 -39.68 2.37
C MET A 1 -5.60 -38.76 3.56
N SER A 2 -6.41 -39.16 4.54
CA SER A 2 -6.75 -38.27 5.69
C SER A 2 -5.55 -37.77 6.51
N ASN A 3 -4.58 -38.66 6.83
CA ASN A 3 -3.45 -38.27 7.68
C ASN A 3 -2.52 -37.20 7.03
N GLU A 4 -2.30 -37.31 5.72
CA GLU A 4 -1.44 -36.39 4.98
C GLU A 4 -2.12 -35.04 4.73
N TYR A 5 -3.42 -35.06 4.40
CA TYR A 5 -4.24 -33.84 4.34
C TYR A 5 -4.21 -33.07 5.66
N ASP A 6 -4.49 -33.75 6.78
CA ASP A 6 -4.52 -33.13 8.11
C ASP A 6 -3.15 -32.58 8.52
N LYS A 7 -2.07 -33.28 8.15
CA LYS A 7 -0.70 -32.81 8.36
C LYS A 7 -0.43 -31.51 7.61
N HIS A 8 -0.78 -31.43 6.33
CA HIS A 8 -0.58 -30.22 5.53
C HIS A 8 -1.46 -29.06 5.98
N LEU A 9 -2.73 -29.33 6.31
CA LEU A 9 -3.64 -28.33 6.83
C LEU A 9 -3.16 -27.75 8.17
N LYS A 10 -2.67 -28.60 9.09
CA LYS A 10 -2.06 -28.15 10.34
C LYS A 10 -0.79 -27.34 10.10
N ALA A 11 0.05 -27.75 9.14
CA ALA A 11 1.27 -27.04 8.80
C ALA A 11 0.97 -25.61 8.29
N VAL A 12 0.07 -25.45 7.32
CA VAL A 12 -0.24 -24.13 6.75
C VAL A 12 -0.95 -23.20 7.75
N ARG A 13 -1.68 -23.77 8.71
CA ARG A 13 -2.29 -22.99 9.80
C ARG A 13 -1.25 -22.47 10.79
N LYS A 14 -0.10 -23.14 10.93
CA LYS A 14 1.02 -22.68 11.77
C LYS A 14 1.95 -21.73 11.02
N ASP A 15 2.22 -21.99 9.74
CA ASP A 15 3.00 -21.15 8.83
C ASP A 15 2.39 -21.21 7.42
N GLY A 16 1.71 -20.15 6.98
CA GLY A 16 1.04 -20.10 5.67
C GLY A 16 2.02 -20.28 4.50
N LEU A 17 3.29 -19.92 4.68
CA LEU A 17 4.32 -20.11 3.64
C LEU A 17 4.72 -21.57 3.48
N SER A 18 4.36 -22.46 4.41
CA SER A 18 4.58 -23.90 4.27
C SER A 18 3.80 -24.49 3.09
N LEU A 19 2.84 -23.76 2.51
CA LEU A 19 2.12 -24.14 1.29
C LEU A 19 3.08 -24.47 0.13
N LYS A 20 4.25 -23.79 0.07
CA LYS A 20 5.28 -24.06 -0.94
C LYS A 20 5.78 -25.51 -0.95
N SER A 21 5.75 -26.16 0.22
CA SER A 21 6.22 -27.54 0.41
C SER A 21 5.10 -28.56 0.29
N VAL A 22 3.84 -28.13 0.15
CA VAL A 22 2.71 -29.03 -0.10
C VAL A 22 2.73 -29.41 -1.59
N PRO A 23 2.72 -30.72 -1.94
CA PRO A 23 2.60 -31.16 -3.32
C PRO A 23 1.37 -30.57 -4.00
N GLU A 24 1.47 -30.19 -5.27
CA GLU A 24 0.41 -29.45 -5.96
C GLU A 24 -0.94 -30.20 -5.98
N HIS A 25 -0.93 -31.51 -6.21
CA HIS A 25 -2.13 -32.35 -6.19
C HIS A 25 -2.83 -32.44 -4.82
N LEU A 26 -2.16 -32.02 -3.73
CA LEU A 26 -2.72 -31.93 -2.38
C LEU A 26 -3.13 -30.50 -1.99
N ARG A 27 -2.86 -29.50 -2.84
CA ARG A 27 -3.26 -28.11 -2.58
C ARG A 27 -4.75 -27.94 -2.89
N THR A 28 -5.60 -28.33 -1.96
CA THR A 28 -7.05 -28.09 -2.09
C THR A 28 -7.36 -26.60 -1.90
N LYS A 29 -8.57 -26.18 -2.31
CA LYS A 29 -9.09 -24.83 -2.05
C LYS A 29 -9.01 -24.47 -0.56
N GLU A 30 -9.29 -25.43 0.31
CA GLU A 30 -9.29 -25.26 1.78
C GLU A 30 -7.90 -25.04 2.35
N ILE A 31 -6.91 -25.84 1.92
CA ILE A 31 -5.51 -25.69 2.35
C ILE A 31 -4.96 -24.35 1.84
N CYS A 32 -5.25 -23.99 0.59
CA CYS A 32 -4.86 -22.70 0.02
C CYS A 32 -5.50 -21.54 0.80
N LYS A 33 -6.80 -21.61 1.09
CA LYS A 33 -7.52 -20.60 1.87
C LYS A 33 -6.95 -20.47 3.28
N ALA A 34 -6.68 -21.59 3.96
CA ALA A 34 -6.07 -21.59 5.29
C ALA A 34 -4.67 -20.94 5.28
N ALA A 35 -3.87 -21.23 4.25
CA ALA A 35 -2.53 -20.65 4.09
C ALA A 35 -2.59 -19.12 3.90
N VAL A 36 -3.45 -18.61 3.01
CA VAL A 36 -3.54 -17.15 2.76
C VAL A 36 -4.16 -16.39 3.92
N LEU A 37 -5.07 -17.00 4.69
CA LEU A 37 -5.62 -16.40 5.91
C LEU A 37 -4.56 -16.30 7.00
N GLN A 38 -3.62 -17.24 7.05
CA GLN A 38 -2.50 -17.20 7.98
C GLN A 38 -1.46 -16.17 7.53
N ASN A 39 -1.06 -16.18 6.25
CA ASN A 39 -0.12 -15.24 5.65
C ASN A 39 -0.52 -14.90 4.21
N GLY A 40 -0.85 -13.63 3.93
CA GLY A 40 -1.31 -13.20 2.60
C GLY A 40 -0.31 -13.49 1.47
N TYR A 41 1.00 -13.51 1.76
CA TYR A 41 2.02 -13.86 0.76
C TYR A 41 1.97 -15.32 0.31
N ALA A 42 1.28 -16.20 1.03
CA ALA A 42 1.07 -17.58 0.60
C ALA A 42 0.31 -17.67 -0.74
N LEU A 43 -0.38 -16.60 -1.17
CA LEU A 43 -1.04 -16.52 -2.48
C LEU A 43 -0.09 -16.84 -3.64
N LYS A 44 1.20 -16.50 -3.51
CA LYS A 44 2.26 -16.84 -4.47
C LYS A 44 2.35 -18.34 -4.77
N PHE A 45 2.03 -19.19 -3.79
CA PHE A 45 2.11 -20.66 -3.90
C PHE A 45 0.74 -21.31 -4.19
N VAL A 46 -0.33 -20.53 -4.25
CA VAL A 46 -1.64 -21.06 -4.66
C VAL A 46 -1.62 -21.32 -6.18
N PRO A 47 -1.98 -22.54 -6.63
CA PRO A 47 -2.11 -22.85 -8.05
C PRO A 47 -3.05 -21.87 -8.75
N GLU A 48 -2.73 -21.48 -9.98
CA GLU A 48 -3.47 -20.41 -10.69
C GLU A 48 -4.96 -20.71 -10.81
N HIS A 49 -5.33 -21.95 -11.15
CA HIS A 49 -6.73 -22.39 -11.24
C HIS A 49 -7.49 -22.36 -9.91
N LEU A 50 -6.81 -22.21 -8.76
CA LEU A 50 -7.41 -22.06 -7.44
C LEU A 50 -7.37 -20.62 -6.91
N ARG A 51 -6.78 -19.66 -7.64
CA ARG A 51 -6.78 -18.24 -7.26
C ARG A 51 -8.14 -17.61 -7.55
N THR A 52 -9.15 -18.01 -6.80
CA THR A 52 -10.48 -17.41 -6.90
C THR A 52 -10.49 -15.99 -6.31
N LYS A 53 -11.50 -15.20 -6.67
CA LYS A 53 -11.68 -13.84 -6.15
C LYS A 53 -11.68 -13.82 -4.62
N GLU A 54 -12.35 -14.81 -4.02
CA GLU A 54 -12.41 -15.03 -2.58
C GLU A 54 -11.02 -15.23 -1.95
N ILE A 55 -10.16 -16.07 -2.54
CA ILE A 55 -8.81 -16.35 -2.02
C ILE A 55 -7.89 -15.14 -2.21
N CYS A 56 -7.97 -14.47 -3.37
CA CYS A 56 -7.23 -13.25 -3.65
C CYS A 56 -7.62 -12.12 -2.67
N GLU A 57 -8.91 -11.91 -2.45
CA GLU A 57 -9.40 -10.93 -1.48
C GLU A 57 -8.96 -11.27 -0.04
N ALA A 58 -9.04 -12.54 0.36
CA ALA A 58 -8.58 -12.97 1.68
C ALA A 58 -7.09 -12.69 1.87
N ALA A 59 -6.27 -13.00 0.86
CA ALA A 59 -4.83 -12.75 0.88
C ALA A 59 -4.51 -11.25 1.00
N VAL A 60 -5.18 -10.41 0.21
CA VAL A 60 -4.98 -8.95 0.22
C VAL A 60 -5.44 -8.31 1.52
N ARG A 61 -6.57 -8.76 2.08
CA ARG A 61 -7.04 -8.29 3.40
C ARG A 61 -6.07 -8.70 4.52
N GLN A 62 -5.44 -9.87 4.41
CA GLN A 62 -4.38 -10.26 5.33
C GLN A 62 -3.15 -9.35 5.15
N ASN A 63 -2.65 -9.21 3.92
CA ASN A 63 -1.48 -8.39 3.60
C ASN A 63 -1.68 -7.65 2.28
N GLY A 64 -1.66 -6.31 2.32
CA GLY A 64 -1.88 -5.48 1.14
C GLY A 64 -0.88 -5.72 0.01
N TYR A 65 0.35 -6.18 0.31
CA TYR A 65 1.33 -6.54 -0.72
C TYR A 65 1.04 -7.86 -1.43
N ALA A 66 0.11 -8.68 -0.93
CA ALA A 66 -0.35 -9.87 -1.64
C ALA A 66 -1.01 -9.52 -2.98
N LEU A 67 -1.38 -8.25 -3.20
CA LEU A 67 -1.88 -7.73 -4.48
C LEU A 67 -0.94 -8.05 -5.65
N GLU A 68 0.37 -8.14 -5.40
CA GLU A 68 1.38 -8.52 -6.42
C GLU A 68 1.12 -9.91 -7.04
N PHE A 69 0.45 -10.81 -6.32
CA PHE A 69 0.18 -12.19 -6.77
C PHE A 69 -1.26 -12.38 -7.26
N VAL A 70 -2.09 -11.34 -7.20
CA VAL A 70 -3.47 -11.37 -7.72
C VAL A 70 -3.41 -11.30 -9.25
N PRO A 71 -4.11 -12.19 -9.98
CA PRO A 71 -4.20 -12.09 -11.44
C PRO A 71 -4.75 -10.72 -11.87
N LYS A 72 -4.17 -10.11 -12.90
CA LYS A 72 -4.46 -8.72 -13.31
C LYS A 72 -5.93 -8.52 -13.71
N ASP A 73 -6.51 -9.52 -14.37
CA ASP A 73 -7.91 -9.59 -14.77
C ASP A 73 -8.87 -9.69 -13.58
N MET A 74 -8.39 -10.09 -12.41
CA MET A 74 -9.15 -10.17 -11.17
C MET A 74 -8.97 -8.95 -10.27
N CYS A 75 -8.04 -8.04 -10.60
CA CYS A 75 -7.89 -6.79 -9.87
C CYS A 75 -9.13 -5.91 -10.07
N THR A 76 -9.85 -5.67 -8.99
CA THR A 76 -10.97 -4.73 -8.92
C THR A 76 -10.60 -3.55 -8.04
N GLU A 77 -11.33 -2.44 -8.15
CA GLU A 77 -11.17 -1.30 -7.25
C GLU A 77 -11.31 -1.72 -5.78
N ALA A 78 -12.25 -2.62 -5.46
CA ALA A 78 -12.44 -3.11 -4.09
C ALA A 78 -11.22 -3.87 -3.55
N ILE A 79 -10.57 -4.71 -4.37
CA ILE A 79 -9.34 -5.42 -4.00
C ILE A 79 -8.19 -4.42 -3.82
N CYS A 80 -8.04 -3.47 -4.76
CA CYS A 80 -7.00 -2.46 -4.70
C CYS A 80 -7.17 -1.54 -3.47
N LEU A 81 -8.41 -1.16 -3.15
CA LEU A 81 -8.75 -0.38 -1.96
C LEU A 81 -8.42 -1.16 -0.68
N ALA A 82 -8.78 -2.44 -0.61
CA ALA A 82 -8.40 -3.30 0.52
C ALA A 82 -6.88 -3.37 0.71
N ALA A 83 -6.12 -3.46 -0.39
CA ALA A 83 -4.66 -3.47 -0.34
C ALA A 83 -4.08 -2.19 0.27
N VAL A 84 -4.52 -1.02 -0.21
CA VAL A 84 -3.99 0.27 0.27
C VAL A 84 -4.45 0.60 1.69
N LEU A 85 -5.62 0.10 2.11
CA LEU A 85 -6.10 0.23 3.48
C LEU A 85 -5.23 -0.58 4.45
N GLN A 86 -4.77 -1.77 4.04
CA GLN A 86 -3.80 -2.56 4.80
C GLN A 86 -2.44 -1.85 4.89
N ASP A 87 -1.85 -1.48 3.75
CA ASP A 87 -0.61 -0.70 3.69
C ASP A 87 -0.69 0.32 2.55
N GLY A 88 -0.60 1.62 2.86
CA GLY A 88 -0.67 2.68 1.85
C GLY A 88 0.40 2.58 0.75
N PHE A 89 1.53 1.92 0.99
CA PHE A 89 2.54 1.65 -0.02
C PHE A 89 2.15 0.56 -1.02
N ALA A 90 1.11 -0.23 -0.75
CA ALA A 90 0.53 -1.15 -1.71
C ALA A 90 0.00 -0.43 -2.96
N LEU A 91 -0.20 0.90 -2.92
CA LEU A 91 -0.55 1.71 -4.09
C LEU A 91 0.43 1.50 -5.27
N LYS A 92 1.71 1.22 -4.99
CA LYS A 92 2.70 0.92 -6.04
C LYS A 92 2.36 -0.33 -6.87
N LEU A 93 1.60 -1.27 -6.28
CA LEU A 93 1.17 -2.52 -6.89
C LEU A 93 -0.19 -2.40 -7.58
N VAL A 94 -0.95 -1.34 -7.29
CA VAL A 94 -2.24 -1.08 -7.95
C VAL A 94 -1.99 -0.74 -9.42
N PRO A 95 -2.65 -1.44 -10.36
CA PRO A 95 -2.59 -1.11 -11.78
C PRO A 95 -2.95 0.35 -12.02
N GLU A 96 -2.23 1.03 -12.90
CA GLU A 96 -2.37 2.49 -13.09
C GLU A 96 -3.80 2.90 -13.46
N TYR A 97 -4.47 2.14 -14.31
CA TYR A 97 -5.87 2.37 -14.70
C TYR A 97 -6.88 2.18 -13.55
N LEU A 98 -6.48 1.56 -12.44
CA LEU A 98 -7.28 1.42 -11.22
C LEU A 98 -6.87 2.41 -10.12
N ARG A 99 -5.89 3.30 -10.35
CA ARG A 99 -5.51 4.32 -9.37
C ARG A 99 -6.51 5.48 -9.41
N THR A 100 -7.70 5.26 -8.89
CA THR A 100 -8.71 6.31 -8.75
C THR A 100 -8.29 7.32 -7.68
N LYS A 101 -8.92 8.51 -7.70
CA LYS A 101 -8.74 9.52 -6.66
C LYS A 101 -8.99 8.94 -5.26
N GLU A 102 -10.04 8.13 -5.11
CA GLU A 102 -10.39 7.50 -3.83
C GLU A 102 -9.29 6.56 -3.31
N ILE A 103 -8.76 5.68 -4.18
CA ILE A 103 -7.69 4.75 -3.79
C ILE A 103 -6.39 5.51 -3.45
N CYS A 104 -6.07 6.55 -4.21
CA CYS A 104 -4.91 7.41 -3.94
C CYS A 104 -5.06 8.16 -2.61
N GLU A 105 -6.23 8.73 -2.33
CA GLU A 105 -6.53 9.38 -1.06
C GLU A 105 -6.43 8.40 0.12
N ALA A 106 -7.01 7.21 -0.01
CA ALA A 106 -6.94 6.18 1.01
C ALA A 106 -5.48 5.80 1.30
N ALA A 107 -4.67 5.57 0.27
CA ALA A 107 -3.25 5.25 0.40
C ALA A 107 -2.46 6.34 1.14
N VAL A 108 -2.66 7.61 0.76
CA VAL A 108 -1.99 8.75 1.39
C VAL A 108 -2.43 8.96 2.84
N ARG A 109 -3.73 8.79 3.13
CA ARG A 109 -4.26 8.84 4.51
C ARG A 109 -3.64 7.76 5.39
N ARG A 110 -3.40 6.56 4.84
CA ARG A 110 -2.74 5.45 5.54
C ARG A 110 -1.25 5.70 5.74
N LYS A 111 -0.52 6.10 4.70
CA LYS A 111 0.90 6.46 4.76
C LYS A 111 1.16 7.68 3.86
N GLY A 112 1.53 8.82 4.44
CA GLY A 112 1.78 10.05 3.68
C GLY A 112 2.81 9.88 2.54
N ASN A 113 3.83 9.03 2.74
CA ASN A 113 4.84 8.70 1.72
C ASN A 113 4.27 7.92 0.51
N ALA A 114 3.02 7.44 0.56
CA ALA A 114 2.37 6.85 -0.60
C ALA A 114 2.13 7.87 -1.71
N LEU A 115 2.21 9.19 -1.41
CA LEU A 115 2.10 10.27 -2.41
C LEU A 115 3.05 10.07 -3.60
N GLN A 116 4.22 9.47 -3.38
CA GLN A 116 5.19 9.19 -4.45
C GLN A 116 4.64 8.26 -5.54
N PHE A 117 3.65 7.42 -5.21
CA PHE A 117 3.01 6.47 -6.13
C PHE A 117 1.69 7.01 -6.71
N VAL A 118 1.22 8.17 -6.25
CA VAL A 118 0.03 8.82 -6.80
C VAL A 118 0.39 9.44 -8.14
N PRO A 119 -0.35 9.15 -9.24
CA PRO A 119 -0.18 9.81 -10.53
C PRO A 119 -0.22 11.33 -10.39
N GLU A 120 0.64 12.05 -11.11
CA GLU A 120 0.78 13.50 -10.93
C GLU A 120 -0.52 14.26 -11.17
N HIS A 121 -1.29 13.88 -12.20
CA HIS A 121 -2.59 14.47 -12.51
C HIS A 121 -3.66 14.24 -11.42
N LEU A 122 -3.43 13.34 -10.46
CA LEU A 122 -4.30 13.09 -9.31
C LEU A 122 -3.78 13.74 -8.02
N ARG A 123 -2.61 14.37 -8.04
CA ARG A 123 -2.07 15.06 -6.86
C ARG A 123 -2.77 16.41 -6.68
N THR A 124 -3.94 16.40 -6.03
CA THR A 124 -4.61 17.65 -5.67
C THR A 124 -3.97 18.31 -4.46
N LYS A 125 -4.31 19.58 -4.22
CA LYS A 125 -3.88 20.32 -3.03
C LYS A 125 -4.24 19.56 -1.74
N GLU A 126 -5.45 19.02 -1.65
CA GLU A 126 -5.95 18.31 -0.46
C GLU A 126 -5.16 17.02 -0.19
N ILE A 127 -4.82 16.27 -1.25
CA ILE A 127 -4.00 15.05 -1.13
C ILE A 127 -2.58 15.41 -0.66
N CYS A 128 -1.98 16.45 -1.26
CA CYS A 128 -0.65 16.91 -0.89
C CYS A 128 -0.58 17.41 0.55
N GLU A 129 -1.55 18.22 0.99
CA GLU A 129 -1.67 18.66 2.39
C GLU A 129 -1.82 17.50 3.36
N THR A 130 -2.63 16.51 3.01
CA THR A 130 -2.82 15.31 3.82
C THR A 130 -1.52 14.52 3.93
N ALA A 131 -0.78 14.36 2.84
CA ALA A 131 0.51 13.70 2.82
C ALA A 131 1.53 14.40 3.74
N VAL A 132 1.67 15.73 3.59
CA VAL A 132 2.62 16.55 4.34
C VAL A 132 2.29 16.55 5.84
N ARG A 133 1.00 16.67 6.19
CA ARG A 133 0.55 16.56 7.59
C ARG A 133 0.89 15.19 8.18
N LYS A 134 0.85 14.12 7.40
CA LYS A 134 1.26 12.78 7.86
C LYS A 134 2.77 12.65 7.97
N ASN A 135 3.54 13.05 6.96
CA ASN A 135 4.99 13.06 6.99
C ASN A 135 5.54 14.28 6.25
N ALA A 136 6.20 15.19 6.98
CA ALA A 136 6.78 16.41 6.40
C ALA A 136 7.76 16.14 5.24
N SER A 137 8.43 14.99 5.26
CA SER A 137 9.37 14.60 4.19
C SER A 137 8.68 14.31 2.85
N THR A 138 7.35 14.23 2.82
CA THR A 138 6.59 14.06 1.57
C THR A 138 6.56 15.32 0.72
N LEU A 139 6.94 16.48 1.27
CA LEU A 139 7.01 17.75 0.53
C LEU A 139 7.81 17.60 -0.77
N LYS A 140 8.86 16.76 -0.77
CA LYS A 140 9.66 16.45 -1.97
C LYS A 140 8.87 15.84 -3.13
N PHE A 141 7.74 15.19 -2.85
CA PHE A 141 6.86 14.57 -3.83
C PHE A 141 5.68 15.47 -4.21
N VAL A 142 5.47 16.59 -3.52
CA VAL A 142 4.44 17.57 -3.89
C VAL A 142 4.91 18.30 -5.16
N PRO A 143 4.09 18.38 -6.22
CA PRO A 143 4.40 19.18 -7.41
C PRO A 143 4.74 20.62 -7.03
N GLU A 144 5.72 21.21 -7.71
CA GLU A 144 6.25 22.53 -7.33
C GLU A 144 5.18 23.62 -7.31
N HIS A 145 4.28 23.62 -8.31
CA HIS A 145 3.14 24.55 -8.39
C HIS A 145 2.12 24.39 -7.25
N LEU A 146 2.16 23.29 -6.48
CA LEU A 146 1.33 23.06 -5.30
C LEU A 146 2.07 23.28 -3.98
N ARG A 147 3.36 23.65 -4.00
CA ARG A 147 4.12 23.97 -2.79
C ARG A 147 3.83 25.39 -2.33
N THR A 148 2.59 25.64 -1.92
CA THR A 148 2.20 26.94 -1.37
C THR A 148 2.90 27.22 -0.05
N LYS A 149 2.88 28.48 0.38
CA LYS A 149 3.43 28.93 1.65
C LYS A 149 2.89 28.08 2.81
N GLU A 150 1.58 27.83 2.84
CA GLU A 150 0.90 27.08 3.91
C GLU A 150 1.38 25.63 4.00
N ILE A 151 1.53 24.94 2.85
CA ILE A 151 2.01 23.55 2.81
C ILE A 151 3.48 23.46 3.25
N CYS A 152 4.30 24.41 2.80
CA CYS A 152 5.71 24.48 3.17
C CYS A 152 5.87 24.76 4.67
N GLU A 153 5.14 25.71 5.23
CA GLU A 153 5.13 26.01 6.66
C GLU A 153 4.71 24.79 7.48
N ALA A 154 3.64 24.10 7.08
CA ALA A 154 3.17 22.90 7.76
C ALA A 154 4.23 21.78 7.76
N ALA A 155 4.96 21.62 6.65
CA ALA A 155 6.06 20.66 6.55
C ALA A 155 7.23 21.04 7.47
N VAL A 156 7.69 22.28 7.35
CA VAL A 156 8.87 22.79 8.06
C VAL A 156 8.65 22.83 9.57
N ARG A 157 7.48 23.26 10.03
CA ARG A 157 7.10 23.23 11.46
C ARG A 157 7.13 21.83 12.03
N LYS A 158 6.77 20.82 11.23
CA LYS A 158 6.77 19.41 11.66
C LYS A 158 8.17 18.78 11.60
N ASN A 159 8.98 19.16 10.61
CA ASN A 159 10.37 18.74 10.51
C ASN A 159 11.18 19.81 9.76
N ALA A 160 12.08 20.49 10.46
CA ALA A 160 12.93 21.52 9.87
C ALA A 160 13.75 21.02 8.67
N SER A 161 14.07 19.72 8.62
CA SER A 161 14.75 19.11 7.47
C SER A 161 13.93 19.16 6.17
N ALA A 162 12.63 19.45 6.24
CA ALA A 162 11.78 19.66 5.07
C ALA A 162 12.10 20.98 4.34
N LEU A 163 12.81 21.93 4.98
CA LEU A 163 13.23 23.20 4.40
C LEU A 163 14.02 23.03 3.09
N LYS A 164 14.78 21.93 2.96
CA LYS A 164 15.52 21.59 1.74
C LYS A 164 14.63 21.34 0.51
N PHE A 165 13.33 21.07 0.72
CA PHE A 165 12.35 20.82 -0.33
C PHE A 165 11.43 22.03 -0.59
N VAL A 166 11.58 23.11 0.19
CA VAL A 166 10.84 24.35 -0.01
C VAL A 166 11.41 25.08 -1.24
N PRO A 167 10.55 25.59 -2.15
CA PRO A 167 10.98 26.43 -3.27
C PRO A 167 11.84 27.61 -2.80
N GLU A 168 12.85 27.99 -3.60
CA GLU A 168 13.83 29.00 -3.19
C GLU A 168 13.21 30.34 -2.81
N HIS A 169 12.21 30.78 -3.58
CA HIS A 169 11.49 32.03 -3.35
C HIS A 169 10.71 32.08 -2.01
N LEU A 170 10.42 30.93 -1.38
CA LEU A 170 9.78 30.86 -0.07
C LEU A 170 10.76 30.57 1.07
N ARG A 171 11.99 30.15 0.76
CA ARG A 171 12.92 29.60 1.77
C ARG A 171 13.34 30.65 2.80
N ASN A 172 13.59 31.89 2.36
CA ASN A 172 14.02 32.98 3.25
C ASN A 172 12.94 33.34 4.27
N ASP A 173 11.68 33.44 3.83
CA ASP A 173 10.53 33.68 4.71
C ASP A 173 10.39 32.58 5.78
N MET A 174 10.60 31.31 5.39
CA MET A 174 10.49 30.17 6.32
C MET A 174 11.61 30.13 7.37
N ILE A 175 12.82 30.55 7.01
CA ILE A 175 13.96 30.61 7.94
C ILE A 175 13.69 31.63 9.04
N ILE A 176 13.14 32.79 8.68
CA ILE A 176 12.78 33.84 9.63
C ILE A 176 11.74 33.29 10.63
N CYS A 177 10.67 32.64 10.14
CA CYS A 177 9.63 32.07 11.01
C CYS A 177 10.14 30.99 11.98
N LEU A 178 11.16 30.20 11.59
CA LEU A 178 11.77 29.21 12.48
C LEU A 178 12.66 29.83 13.56
N SER A 179 13.26 30.99 13.29
CA SER A 179 14.17 31.67 14.24
C SER A 179 13.45 32.46 15.33
N THR A 180 12.15 32.72 15.15
CA THR A 180 11.33 33.52 16.07
C THR A 180 10.35 32.68 16.91
N SER A 181 10.44 31.34 16.85
CA SER A 181 9.61 30.39 17.63
C SER A 181 10.45 29.65 18.66
#